data_AF-D4YPY4-F1
#
_entry.id   AF-D4YPY4-F1
#
_cell.length_a   1.000
_cell.length_b   1.000
_cell.length_c   1.000
_cell.angle_alpha   90.00
_cell.angle_beta   90.00
_cell.angle_gamma   90.00
#
_symmetry.space_group_name_H-M   'P 1'
#
loop_
_entity.id
_entity.type
_entity.pdbx_description
1 polymer ?
#
loop_
_entity_poly.entity_id
_entity_poly.type
_entity_poly.pdbx_seq_one_letter_code
_entity_poly.pdbx_strand_id
1 'polypeptide(L)'
;MLTVSRVTTDIMTTITDILGDGLDDDIEITEDSALTDIGLNSLMLARVIVSLEQDFERDPFSDGSHAIVDIHTVGDLIAAYTEVKPHDD
;
A
#
# COMPACT_ATOMS: atom_id res chain seq x y z
N MET A 1 -3.81 -5.42 -19.32
CA MET A 1 -3.07 -6.08 -18.22
C MET A 1 -1.71 -5.39 -18.03
N LEU A 2 -1.74 -4.12 -17.63
CA LEU A 2 -0.55 -3.30 -17.28
C LEU A 2 -0.78 -2.53 -15.96
N THR A 3 -2.00 -2.54 -15.41
CA THR A 3 -2.40 -1.73 -14.26
C THR A 3 -1.96 -2.33 -12.93
N VAL A 4 -2.10 -3.65 -12.74
CA VAL A 4 -1.74 -4.32 -11.47
C VAL A 4 -0.25 -4.25 -11.19
N SER A 5 0.59 -4.63 -12.15
CA SER A 5 2.05 -4.59 -11.98
C SER A 5 2.60 -3.18 -11.73
N ARG A 6 1.91 -2.14 -12.17
CA ARG A 6 2.29 -0.75 -11.91
C ARG A 6 1.92 -0.35 -10.49
N VAL A 7 0.67 -0.61 -10.09
CA VAL A 7 0.17 -0.40 -8.72
C VAL A 7 1.06 -1.10 -7.69
N THR A 8 1.41 -2.38 -7.92
CA THR A 8 2.33 -3.13 -7.06
C THR A 8 3.68 -2.42 -6.91
N THR A 9 4.33 -2.05 -8.01
CA THR A 9 5.64 -1.37 -7.99
C THR A 9 5.58 -0.02 -7.29
N ASP A 10 4.56 0.79 -7.57
CA ASP A 10 4.38 2.11 -6.96
C ASP A 10 4.15 1.97 -5.45
N ILE A 11 3.27 1.06 -5.01
CA ILE A 11 3.03 0.78 -3.58
C ILE A 11 4.32 0.34 -2.87
N MET A 12 5.04 -0.63 -3.44
CA MET A 12 6.30 -1.11 -2.86
C MET A 12 7.35 0.00 -2.78
N THR A 13 7.41 0.86 -3.81
CA THR A 13 8.32 2.01 -3.84
C THR A 13 7.97 3.03 -2.76
N THR A 14 6.69 3.39 -2.62
CA THR A 14 6.21 4.32 -1.59
C THR A 14 6.44 3.78 -0.18
N ILE A 15 6.21 2.49 0.03
CA ILE A 15 6.50 1.81 1.30
C ILE A 15 7.99 1.94 1.62
N THR A 16 8.85 1.63 0.66
CA THR A 16 10.31 1.69 0.81
C THR A 16 10.78 3.12 1.08
N ASP A 17 10.20 4.12 0.40
CA ASP A 17 10.53 5.54 0.60
C ASP A 17 10.15 6.03 2.01
N ILE A 18 8.98 5.63 2.51
CA ILE A 18 8.50 6.01 3.85
C ILE A 18 9.27 5.30 4.95
N LEU A 19 9.63 4.03 4.74
CA LEU A 19 10.45 3.27 5.67
C LEU A 19 11.91 3.75 5.65
N GLY A 20 12.40 4.19 4.49
CA GLY A 20 13.72 4.80 4.31
C GLY A 20 14.86 3.98 4.94
N ASP A 21 15.64 4.64 5.79
CA ASP A 21 16.80 4.12 6.55
C ASP A 21 16.42 3.14 7.68
N GLY A 22 15.13 2.85 7.85
CA GLY A 22 14.59 1.93 8.85
C GLY A 22 14.35 0.51 8.35
N LEU A 23 14.45 0.27 7.04
CA LEU A 23 14.53 -1.06 6.45
C LEU A 23 15.99 -1.52 6.48
N ASP A 24 16.24 -2.67 7.10
CA ASP A 24 17.49 -3.38 6.81
C ASP A 24 17.53 -3.70 5.31
N ASP A 25 18.64 -3.40 4.62
CA ASP A 25 18.87 -3.69 3.20
C ASP A 25 18.63 -5.18 2.83
N ASP A 26 18.59 -6.07 3.84
CA ASP A 26 18.32 -7.50 3.70
C ASP A 26 16.82 -7.88 3.76
N ILE A 27 15.90 -6.95 4.02
CA ILE A 27 14.46 -7.25 4.06
C ILE A 27 13.87 -7.19 2.65
N GLU A 28 13.60 -8.36 2.09
CA GLU A 28 12.83 -8.48 0.84
C GLU A 28 11.34 -8.24 1.13
N ILE A 29 10.81 -7.12 0.60
CA ILE A 29 9.38 -6.80 0.68
C ILE A 29 8.66 -7.60 -0.42
N THR A 30 7.78 -8.49 0.00
CA THR A 30 6.93 -9.31 -0.87
C THR A 30 5.46 -9.06 -0.55
N GLU A 31 4.56 -9.53 -1.41
CA GLU A 31 3.11 -9.40 -1.18
C GLU A 31 2.66 -10.14 0.09
N ASP A 32 3.30 -11.26 0.41
CA ASP A 32 3.04 -12.04 1.64
C ASP A 32 3.68 -11.42 2.89
N SER A 33 4.52 -10.39 2.75
CA SER A 33 5.17 -9.75 3.89
C SER A 33 4.15 -9.01 4.75
N ALA A 34 4.12 -9.31 6.05
CA ALA A 34 3.29 -8.58 7.00
C ALA A 34 3.81 -7.16 7.16
N LEU A 35 2.90 -6.18 7.15
CA LEU A 35 3.25 -4.76 7.32
C LEU A 35 3.98 -4.52 8.64
N THR A 36 3.58 -5.23 9.70
CA THR A 36 4.23 -5.14 11.00
C THR A 36 5.64 -5.74 11.02
N ASP A 37 5.91 -6.78 10.23
CA ASP A 37 7.23 -7.42 10.16
C ASP A 37 8.24 -6.55 9.43
N ILE A 38 7.80 -5.78 8.43
CA ILE A 38 8.65 -4.81 7.71
C ILE A 38 8.76 -3.46 8.43
N GLY A 39 8.30 -3.38 9.69
CA GLY A 39 8.40 -2.17 10.53
C GLY A 39 7.33 -1.10 10.27
N LEU A 40 6.34 -1.38 9.44
CA LEU A 40 5.25 -0.48 9.11
C LEU A 40 4.21 -0.46 10.25
N ASN A 41 4.24 0.60 11.04
CA ASN A 41 3.24 0.87 12.08
C ASN A 41 2.04 1.66 11.53
N SER A 42 0.97 1.82 12.31
CA SER A 42 -0.26 2.52 11.89
C SER A 42 -0.03 3.96 11.41
N LEU A 43 0.97 4.67 11.95
CA LEU A 43 1.29 6.03 11.52
C LEU A 43 1.99 6.03 10.16
N MET A 44 2.94 5.10 9.96
CA MET A 44 3.60 4.91 8.67
C MET A 44 2.61 4.43 7.60
N LEU A 45 1.69 3.53 7.96
CA LEU A 45 0.64 3.06 7.06
C LEU A 45 -0.27 4.21 6.62
N ALA A 46 -0.72 5.05 7.57
CA ALA A 46 -1.49 6.24 7.23
C ALA A 46 -0.73 7.17 6.27
N ARG A 47 0.60 7.30 6.45
CA ARG A 47 1.44 8.09 5.56
C ARG A 47 1.57 7.48 4.16
N VAL A 48 1.69 6.15 4.07
CA VAL A 48 1.69 5.41 2.81
C VAL A 48 0.38 5.65 2.08
N ILE A 49 -0.76 5.48 2.76
CA ILE A 49 -2.08 5.70 2.17
C ILE A 49 -2.22 7.12 1.63
N VAL A 50 -1.82 8.14 2.40
CA VAL A 50 -1.87 9.54 1.97
C VAL A 50 -0.98 9.80 0.74
N SER A 51 0.21 9.21 0.68
CA SER A 51 1.09 9.34 -0.50
C SER A 51 0.46 8.67 -1.72
N LEU A 52 -0.05 7.45 -1.56
CA LEU A 52 -0.72 6.71 -2.63
C LEU A 52 -2.00 7.42 -3.10
N GLU A 53 -2.75 8.05 -2.22
CA GLU A 53 -3.91 8.85 -2.59
C GLU A 53 -3.51 10.03 -3.50
N GLN A 54 -2.36 10.66 -3.26
CA GLN A 54 -1.85 11.72 -4.12
C GLN A 54 -1.40 11.20 -5.50
N ASP A 55 -0.79 10.03 -5.56
CA ASP A 55 -0.31 9.43 -6.81
C ASP A 55 -1.43 8.81 -7.64
N PHE A 56 -2.42 8.18 -6.99
CA PHE A 56 -3.51 7.47 -7.65
C PHE A 56 -4.83 8.23 -7.70
N GLU A 57 -4.89 9.41 -7.07
CA GLU A 57 -6.10 10.24 -6.91
C GLU A 57 -7.29 9.45 -6.34
N ARG A 58 -7.01 8.44 -5.50
CA ARG A 58 -8.02 7.54 -4.92
C ARG A 58 -7.58 6.97 -3.57
N ASP A 59 -8.55 6.81 -2.67
CA ASP A 59 -8.38 6.15 -1.38
C ASP A 59 -9.37 4.97 -1.26
N PRO A 60 -8.89 3.70 -1.23
CA PRO A 60 -9.74 2.52 -1.05
C PRO A 60 -10.52 2.52 0.27
N PHE A 61 -10.04 3.26 1.26
CA PHE A 61 -10.50 3.21 2.63
C PHE A 61 -11.51 4.31 2.97
N SER A 62 -11.59 5.36 2.15
CA SER A 62 -12.46 6.52 2.39
C SER A 62 -13.95 6.20 2.20
N ASP A 63 -14.29 5.35 1.22
CA ASP A 63 -15.68 5.01 0.88
C ASP A 63 -16.26 3.88 1.76
N GLY A 64 -15.48 3.36 2.71
CA GLY A 64 -15.88 2.26 3.60
C GLY A 64 -15.99 0.87 2.94
N SER A 65 -15.59 0.76 1.67
CA SER A 65 -15.54 -0.50 0.93
C SER A 65 -14.43 -1.44 1.43
N HIS A 66 -13.32 -0.86 1.91
CA HIS A 66 -12.23 -1.57 2.56
C HIS A 66 -11.96 -0.95 3.93
N ALA A 67 -11.76 -1.77 4.95
CA ALA A 67 -11.37 -1.28 6.27
C ALA A 67 -9.85 -1.36 6.41
N ILE A 68 -9.21 -0.26 6.82
CA ILE A 68 -7.75 -0.21 7.07
C ILE A 68 -7.33 -1.29 8.09
N VAL A 69 -8.22 -1.65 9.01
CA VAL A 69 -7.96 -2.67 10.03
C VAL A 69 -7.83 -4.10 9.47
N ASP A 70 -8.34 -4.35 8.26
CA ASP A 70 -8.24 -5.65 7.60
C ASP A 70 -6.93 -5.78 6.79
N ILE A 71 -6.12 -4.71 6.71
CA ILE A 71 -4.87 -4.69 5.97
C ILE A 71 -3.74 -5.15 6.88
N HIS A 72 -3.27 -6.38 6.67
CA HIS A 72 -2.21 -7.00 7.47
C HIS A 72 -0.92 -7.18 6.69
N THR A 73 -1.01 -7.39 5.39
CA THR A 73 0.11 -7.65 4.47
C THR A 73 0.22 -6.60 3.38
N VAL A 74 1.37 -6.56 2.70
CA VAL A 74 1.55 -5.71 1.50
C VAL A 74 0.58 -6.11 0.40
N GLY A 75 0.30 -7.41 0.25
CA GLY A 75 -0.68 -7.95 -0.69
C GLY A 75 -2.09 -7.44 -0.43
N ASP A 76 -2.52 -7.33 0.84
CA ASP A 76 -3.83 -6.78 1.18
C ASP A 76 -3.96 -5.31 0.73
N LEU A 77 -2.89 -4.53 0.88
CA LEU A 77 -2.86 -3.14 0.42
C LEU A 77 -2.92 -3.06 -1.11
N ILE A 78 -2.14 -3.88 -1.82
CA ILE A 78 -2.18 -3.95 -3.29
C ILE A 78 -3.57 -4.37 -3.77
N ALA A 79 -4.18 -5.38 -3.13
CA ALA A 79 -5.52 -5.84 -3.45
C ALA A 79 -6.53 -4.69 -3.31
N ALA A 80 -6.51 -3.96 -2.19
CA ALA A 80 -7.39 -2.81 -1.97
C ALA A 80 -7.26 -1.76 -3.10
N TYR A 81 -6.03 -1.39 -3.49
CA TYR A 81 -5.83 -0.43 -4.59
C TYR A 81 -6.12 -1.02 -5.98
N THR A 82 -6.11 -2.34 -6.17
CA THR A 82 -6.42 -2.95 -7.48
C THR A 82 -7.90 -3.24 -7.65
N GLU A 83 -8.62 -3.53 -6.58
CA GLU A 83 -10.05 -3.81 -6.57
C GLU A 83 -10.92 -2.54 -6.61
N VAL A 84 -10.38 -1.40 -6.15
CA VAL A 84 -11.01 -0.09 -6.37
C VAL A 84 -11.08 0.18 -7.86
N LYS A 85 -12.26 -0.06 -8.44
CA LYS A 85 -12.59 0.36 -9.80
C LYS A 85 -12.47 1.89 -9.88
N PRO A 86 -11.92 2.45 -10.98
CA PRO A 86 -12.05 3.87 -11.22
C PRO A 86 -13.53 4.25 -11.16
N HIS A 87 -13.85 5.30 -10.40
CA HIS A 87 -15.18 5.89 -10.39
C HIS A 87 -15.42 6.42 -11.81
N ASP A 88 -16.22 5.68 -12.58
CA ASP A 88 -16.67 6.07 -13.92
C ASP A 88 -17.75 7.15 -13.69
N ASP A 89 -17.38 8.42 -13.81
CA ASP A 89 -18.29 9.57 -13.95
C ASP A 89 -18.15 10.17 -15.36
#